data_AF-A0A257YAB2-F1
#
_entry.id   AF-A0A257YAB2-F1
#
_cell.length_a   1.000
_cell.length_b   1.000
_cell.length_c   1.000
_cell.angle_alpha   90.00
_cell.angle_beta   90.00
_cell.angle_gamma   90.00
#
_symmetry.space_group_name_H-M   'P 1'
#
loop_
_entity.id
_entity.type
_entity.pdbx_description
1 polymer ?
#
loop_
_entity_poly.entity_id
_entity_poly.type
_entity_poly.pdbx_seq_one_letter_code
_entity_poly.pdbx_strand_id
1 'polypeptide(L)'
;MTGTLGSSGRFAGVMLAALTGLAACGGCSQVETPATTPAAIAVEPAPQAAMPAPIYELPPGAPPLPADLLAIGSQDARDDLYCSALIYNYNPDVSDALAPVDEALLRKAQMLGFIVGESGINKLMAEKAAHATHARAIAEAYAAQVNKDVKANTTRLTIDACNARARAVPVTH
;
A
#
# COMPACT_ATOMS: atom_id res chain seq x y z
N MET A 1 34.90 -13.53 -53.05
CA MET A 1 35.21 -12.33 -52.25
C MET A 1 35.79 -12.83 -50.93
N THR A 2 37.08 -12.65 -50.59
CA THR A 2 37.74 -11.39 -50.16
C THR A 2 36.96 -10.71 -49.02
N GLY A 3 37.49 -10.50 -47.81
CA GLY A 3 38.81 -10.81 -47.23
C GLY A 3 38.71 -10.75 -45.69
N THR A 4 39.62 -11.36 -44.92
CA THR A 4 40.84 -10.76 -44.36
C THR A 4 40.65 -9.62 -43.34
N LEU A 5 41.33 -9.78 -42.19
CA LEU A 5 41.77 -8.73 -41.23
C LEU A 5 40.64 -8.08 -40.38
N GLY A 6 40.87 -7.75 -39.11
CA GLY A 6 42.07 -7.95 -38.28
C GLY A 6 42.14 -6.96 -37.10
N SER A 7 43.20 -7.07 -36.29
CA SER A 7 43.58 -6.18 -35.17
C SER A 7 42.64 -6.21 -33.94
N SER A 8 43.05 -6.49 -32.70
CA SER A 8 44.32 -6.34 -31.95
C SER A 8 44.69 -4.89 -31.58
N GLY A 9 45.17 -4.71 -30.32
CA GLY A 9 45.42 -3.41 -29.66
C GLY A 9 44.48 -3.23 -28.46
N ARG A 10 44.81 -3.50 -27.17
CA ARG A 10 46.00 -3.23 -26.32
C ARG A 10 46.23 -1.76 -25.98
N PHE A 11 46.82 -1.56 -24.79
CA PHE A 11 47.30 -0.31 -24.16
C PHE A 11 46.16 0.51 -23.53
N ALA A 12 46.07 0.58 -22.21
CA ALA A 12 46.89 1.36 -21.24
C ALA A 12 46.11 2.63 -20.86
N GLY A 13 46.12 3.13 -19.63
CA GLY A 13 46.95 2.79 -18.48
C GLY A 13 47.67 4.04 -17.97
N VAL A 14 47.20 4.55 -16.83
CA VAL A 14 47.98 5.30 -15.81
C VAL A 14 48.32 6.78 -16.09
N MET A 15 47.85 7.64 -15.16
CA MET A 15 48.34 9.02 -14.83
C MET A 15 48.10 10.12 -15.91
N LEU A 16 48.14 11.43 -15.61
CA LEU A 16 48.71 12.15 -14.45
C LEU A 16 47.91 13.41 -14.07
N ALA A 17 47.94 13.72 -12.78
CA ALA A 17 47.95 15.04 -12.09
C ALA A 17 48.46 16.26 -12.90
N ALA A 18 48.30 17.53 -12.49
CA ALA A 18 47.49 18.23 -11.47
C ALA A 18 47.65 19.75 -11.71
N LEU A 19 46.80 20.59 -11.12
CA LEU A 19 47.12 22.03 -10.93
C LEU A 19 46.47 22.59 -9.65
N THR A 20 47.30 22.65 -8.61
CA THR A 20 47.21 23.57 -7.47
C THR A 20 47.16 25.04 -7.94
N GLY A 21 46.62 26.04 -7.24
CA GLY A 21 46.16 26.17 -5.84
C GLY A 21 46.53 27.58 -5.34
N LEU A 22 45.94 28.06 -4.22
CA LEU A 22 46.40 29.10 -3.24
C LEU A 22 45.17 29.42 -2.35
N ALA A 23 45.16 29.22 -1.01
CA ALA A 23 45.89 29.90 0.07
C ALA A 23 45.38 31.34 0.35
N ALA A 24 45.18 31.83 1.57
CA ALA A 24 45.15 31.26 2.94
C ALA A 24 44.15 32.11 3.79
N CYS A 25 43.90 31.99 5.11
CA CYS A 25 44.51 31.36 6.30
C CYS A 25 43.38 31.05 7.32
N GLY A 26 43.57 30.46 8.51
CA GLY A 26 44.76 29.87 9.15
C GLY A 26 44.45 29.37 10.58
N GLY A 27 45.31 28.51 11.16
CA GLY A 27 45.21 27.97 12.53
C GLY A 27 44.29 26.72 12.64
N CYS A 28 44.74 25.45 12.63
CA CYS A 28 45.82 24.77 13.39
C CYS A 28 45.57 24.82 14.92
N SER A 29 45.47 23.73 15.70
CA SER A 29 45.53 22.27 15.47
C SER A 29 44.75 21.59 16.62
N GLN A 30 44.22 20.36 16.54
CA GLN A 30 44.98 19.09 16.60
C GLN A 30 44.31 17.95 15.83
N VAL A 31 45.15 16.98 15.45
CA VAL A 31 44.80 15.74 14.77
C VAL A 31 44.79 14.60 15.77
N GLU A 32 43.76 13.75 15.72
CA GLU A 32 43.86 12.32 16.00
C GLU A 32 42.85 11.56 15.12
N THR A 33 43.27 10.41 14.60
CA THR A 33 42.52 9.46 13.76
C THR A 33 42.64 8.06 14.39
N PRO A 34 41.87 7.03 13.98
CA PRO A 34 40.66 6.98 13.15
C PRO A 34 39.52 6.19 13.86
N ALA A 35 38.54 5.72 13.07
CA ALA A 35 37.54 4.68 13.39
C ALA A 35 36.39 5.05 14.34
N THR A 36 35.20 5.21 13.76
CA THR A 36 34.13 4.20 13.86
C THR A 36 33.05 4.51 12.83
N THR A 37 32.67 3.51 12.03
CA THR A 37 31.51 3.57 11.14
C THR A 37 30.27 3.95 11.96
N PRO A 38 29.45 4.95 11.59
CA PRO A 38 28.14 5.10 12.18
C PRO A 38 27.36 3.83 11.86
N ALA A 39 27.17 2.97 12.86
CA ALA A 39 26.29 1.83 12.73
C ALA A 39 24.92 2.37 12.33
N ALA A 40 24.37 1.88 11.22
CA ALA A 40 22.99 2.16 10.88
C ALA A 40 22.14 1.68 12.07
N ILE A 41 21.49 2.63 12.75
CA ILE A 41 20.54 2.29 13.81
C ILE A 41 19.41 1.57 13.10
N ALA A 42 19.41 0.25 13.18
CA ALA A 42 18.29 -0.56 12.76
C ALA A 42 17.14 -0.24 13.71
N VAL A 43 16.28 0.69 13.28
CA VAL A 43 14.98 0.91 13.92
C VAL A 43 14.16 -0.34 13.60
N GLU A 44 14.23 -1.31 14.49
CA GLU A 44 13.35 -2.47 14.49
C GLU A 44 11.91 -1.94 14.50
N PRO A 45 11.05 -2.31 13.52
CA PRO A 45 9.69 -1.83 13.50
C PRO A 45 8.99 -2.36 14.75
N ALA A 46 8.65 -1.44 15.66
CA ALA A 46 7.96 -1.79 16.88
C ALA A 46 6.73 -2.63 16.53
N PRO A 47 6.52 -3.81 17.15
CA PRO A 47 5.42 -4.68 16.76
C PRO A 47 4.12 -3.92 16.93
N GLN A 48 3.38 -3.68 15.82
CA GLN A 48 2.06 -3.08 15.92
C GLN A 48 1.23 -3.94 16.86
N ALA A 49 0.93 -3.41 18.04
CA ALA A 49 0.06 -4.06 19.00
C ALA A 49 -1.26 -4.33 18.28
N ALA A 50 -1.68 -5.60 18.28
CA ALA A 50 -2.94 -5.98 17.66
C ALA A 50 -4.05 -5.16 18.32
N MET A 51 -4.66 -4.24 17.55
CA MET A 51 -5.76 -3.44 18.07
C MET A 51 -6.85 -4.40 18.56
N PRO A 52 -7.41 -4.16 19.76
CA PRO A 52 -8.49 -5.00 20.26
C PRO A 52 -9.63 -4.99 19.22
N ALA A 53 -10.21 -6.17 18.98
CA ALA A 53 -11.33 -6.28 18.03
C ALA A 53 -12.43 -5.28 18.44
N PRO A 54 -12.82 -4.36 17.56
CA PRO A 54 -13.76 -3.30 17.92
C PRO A 54 -15.09 -3.91 18.34
N ILE A 55 -15.56 -3.51 19.53
CA ILE A 55 -16.89 -3.89 20.00
C ILE A 55 -17.90 -3.11 19.16
N TYR A 56 -18.66 -3.85 18.35
CA TYR A 56 -19.70 -3.29 17.50
C TYR A 56 -20.94 -2.91 18.28
N GLU A 57 -20.93 -1.68 18.79
CA GLU A 57 -22.14 -1.06 19.33
C GLU A 57 -22.92 -0.43 18.18
N LEU A 58 -24.10 -1.00 17.89
CA LEU A 58 -25.03 -0.44 16.92
C LEU A 58 -25.69 0.83 17.49
N PRO A 59 -26.05 1.82 16.65
CA PRO A 59 -26.84 2.96 17.09
C PRO A 59 -28.14 2.53 17.79
N PRO A 60 -28.58 3.21 18.86
CA PRO A 60 -29.83 2.88 19.54
C PRO A 60 -31.02 2.80 18.57
N GLY A 61 -31.75 1.68 18.61
CA GLY A 61 -32.89 1.43 17.71
C GLY A 61 -32.53 0.90 16.32
N ALA A 62 -31.24 0.70 15.99
CA ALA A 62 -30.86 -0.01 14.78
C ALA A 62 -31.31 -1.49 14.82
N PRO A 63 -31.67 -2.10 13.67
CA PRO A 63 -31.99 -3.53 13.62
C PRO A 63 -30.76 -4.38 13.94
N PRO A 64 -30.94 -5.61 14.47
CA PRO A 64 -29.82 -6.51 14.77
C PRO A 64 -28.99 -6.81 13.52
N LEU A 65 -27.70 -7.07 13.71
CA LEU A 65 -26.81 -7.50 12.63
C LEU A 65 -27.21 -8.89 12.10
N PRO A 66 -27.07 -9.14 10.79
CA PRO A 66 -27.11 -10.49 10.24
C PRO A 66 -26.06 -11.39 10.91
N ALA A 67 -26.39 -12.67 11.10
CA ALA A 67 -25.52 -13.62 11.81
C ALA A 67 -24.19 -13.92 11.06
N ASP A 68 -24.19 -13.81 9.73
CA ASP A 68 -23.00 -13.94 8.89
C ASP A 68 -22.93 -12.78 7.88
N LEU A 69 -22.09 -11.79 8.18
CA LEU A 69 -21.90 -10.60 7.34
C LEU A 69 -21.14 -10.87 6.04
N LEU A 70 -20.52 -12.05 5.89
CA LEU A 70 -19.80 -12.47 4.68
C LEU A 70 -20.70 -13.27 3.72
N ALA A 71 -21.84 -13.78 4.17
CA ALA A 71 -22.77 -14.57 3.35
C ALA A 71 -24.01 -13.80 2.84
N ILE A 72 -24.26 -12.57 3.32
CA ILE A 72 -25.41 -11.76 2.89
C ILE A 72 -25.34 -11.32 1.41
N GLY A 73 -26.51 -11.05 0.84
CA GLY A 73 -26.70 -10.43 -0.48
C GLY A 73 -26.35 -11.29 -1.69
N SER A 74 -26.14 -10.63 -2.83
CA SER A 74 -25.65 -11.22 -4.07
C SER A 74 -24.14 -11.42 -4.05
N GLN A 75 -23.64 -12.31 -4.91
CA GLN A 75 -22.19 -12.49 -5.06
C GLN A 75 -21.50 -11.23 -5.59
N ASP A 76 -22.21 -10.39 -6.34
CA ASP A 76 -21.66 -9.15 -6.89
C ASP A 76 -21.45 -8.09 -5.80
N ALA A 77 -22.39 -7.95 -4.86
CA ALA A 77 -22.21 -7.12 -3.67
C ALA A 77 -21.05 -7.61 -2.80
N ARG A 78 -20.91 -8.93 -2.62
CA ARG A 78 -19.79 -9.54 -1.86
C ARG A 78 -18.44 -9.37 -2.55
N ASP A 79 -18.40 -9.41 -3.88
CA ASP A 79 -17.17 -9.16 -4.66
C ASP A 79 -16.72 -7.71 -4.52
N ASP A 80 -17.65 -6.76 -4.57
CA ASP A 80 -17.36 -5.34 -4.37
C ASP A 80 -16.78 -5.06 -2.98
N LEU A 81 -17.39 -5.61 -1.93
CA LEU A 81 -16.92 -5.46 -0.54
C LEU A 81 -15.57 -6.14 -0.31
N TYR A 82 -15.36 -7.32 -0.88
CA TYR A 82 -14.07 -8.01 -0.87
C TYR A 82 -13.00 -7.16 -1.57
N CYS A 83 -13.32 -6.59 -2.72
CA CYS A 83 -12.41 -5.75 -3.48
C CYS A 83 -12.09 -4.42 -2.80
N SER A 84 -13.05 -3.82 -2.10
CA SER A 84 -12.83 -2.64 -1.26
C SER A 84 -11.76 -2.93 -0.20
N ALA A 85 -11.97 -3.99 0.57
CA ALA A 85 -11.04 -4.45 1.59
C ALA A 85 -9.66 -4.85 1.03
N LEU A 86 -9.60 -5.48 -0.15
CA LEU A 86 -8.35 -5.81 -0.83
C LEU A 86 -7.58 -4.57 -1.27
N ILE A 87 -8.27 -3.58 -1.85
CA ILE A 87 -7.62 -2.32 -2.26
C ILE A 87 -7.06 -1.58 -1.04
N TYR A 88 -7.80 -1.49 0.07
CA TYR A 88 -7.27 -0.88 1.30
C TYR A 88 -6.09 -1.68 1.90
N ASN A 89 -6.13 -3.01 1.89
CA ASN A 89 -5.02 -3.84 2.39
C ASN A 89 -3.71 -3.61 1.61
N TYR A 90 -3.78 -3.49 0.28
CA TYR A 90 -2.62 -3.24 -0.59
C TYR A 90 -2.18 -1.76 -0.64
N ASN A 91 -2.99 -0.83 -0.12
CA ASN A 91 -2.72 0.62 -0.16
C ASN A 91 -2.89 1.21 1.25
N PRO A 92 -1.93 0.95 2.16
CA PRO A 92 -1.97 1.41 3.55
C PRO A 92 -1.95 2.94 3.66
N ASP A 93 -2.03 3.44 4.90
CA ASP A 93 -2.13 4.86 5.21
C ASP A 93 -1.00 5.69 4.57
N VAL A 94 -1.33 6.92 4.17
CA VAL A 94 -0.37 7.86 3.55
C VAL A 94 0.59 8.50 4.54
N SER A 95 0.44 8.21 5.84
CA SER A 95 1.27 8.76 6.92
C SER A 95 2.78 8.58 6.72
N ASP A 96 3.21 7.51 6.04
CA ASP A 96 4.63 7.22 5.75
C ASP A 96 5.08 7.66 4.34
N ALA A 97 4.23 8.34 3.56
CA ALA A 97 4.54 8.76 2.19
C ALA A 97 5.54 9.93 2.17
N LEU A 98 6.82 9.63 2.04
CA LEU A 98 7.91 10.61 2.00
C LEU A 98 7.89 11.54 0.77
N ALA A 99 7.19 11.14 -0.31
CA ALA A 99 7.06 11.93 -1.53
C ALA A 99 5.58 12.27 -1.82
N PRO A 100 5.23 13.53 -2.18
CA PRO A 100 3.85 13.92 -2.48
C PRO A 100 3.19 13.17 -3.64
N VAL A 101 4.00 12.59 -4.55
CA VAL A 101 3.51 11.75 -5.65
C VAL A 101 2.98 10.41 -5.13
N ASP A 102 3.67 9.81 -4.15
CA ASP A 102 3.27 8.53 -3.56
C ASP A 102 2.01 8.71 -2.70
N GLU A 103 1.91 9.81 -1.95
CA GLU A 103 0.69 10.22 -1.26
C GLU A 103 -0.49 10.33 -2.25
N ALA A 104 -0.30 11.05 -3.37
CA ALA A 104 -1.36 11.21 -4.38
C ALA A 104 -1.79 9.89 -5.03
N LEU A 105 -0.84 8.96 -5.24
CA LEU A 105 -1.12 7.62 -5.76
C LEU A 105 -1.89 6.76 -4.74
N LEU A 106 -1.48 6.77 -3.47
CA LEU A 106 -2.17 6.06 -2.38
C LEU A 106 -3.58 6.61 -2.16
N ARG A 107 -3.76 7.93 -2.09
CA ARG A 107 -5.11 8.56 -2.01
C ARG A 107 -5.99 8.16 -3.19
N LYS A 108 -5.45 8.09 -4.40
CA LYS A 108 -6.17 7.64 -5.60
C LYS A 108 -6.57 6.17 -5.52
N ALA A 109 -5.73 5.30 -4.96
CA ALA A 109 -6.06 3.89 -4.75
C ALA A 109 -7.12 3.72 -3.64
N GLN A 110 -6.98 4.42 -2.51
CA GLN A 110 -7.97 4.44 -1.44
C GLN A 110 -9.34 4.93 -1.91
N MET A 111 -9.38 5.89 -2.86
CA MET A 111 -10.63 6.33 -3.50
C MET A 111 -11.30 5.22 -4.33
N LEU A 112 -10.52 4.35 -5.01
CA LEU A 112 -11.09 3.17 -5.68
C LEU A 112 -11.65 2.16 -4.67
N GLY A 113 -10.95 1.96 -3.55
CA GLY A 113 -11.43 1.13 -2.44
C GLY A 113 -12.75 1.65 -1.85
N PHE A 114 -12.87 2.97 -1.69
CA PHE A 114 -14.10 3.64 -1.25
C PHE A 114 -15.26 3.43 -2.24
N ILE A 115 -15.06 3.79 -3.51
CA ILE A 115 -16.08 3.71 -4.57
C ILE A 115 -16.67 2.29 -4.70
N VAL A 116 -15.82 1.27 -4.71
CA VAL A 116 -16.29 -0.12 -4.82
C VAL A 116 -16.94 -0.60 -3.51
N GLY A 117 -16.46 -0.14 -2.35
CA GLY A 117 -17.09 -0.43 -1.05
C GLY A 117 -18.50 0.15 -0.94
N GLU A 118 -18.69 1.40 -1.33
CA GLU A 118 -20.02 2.03 -1.41
C GLU A 118 -20.93 1.31 -2.41
N SER A 119 -20.41 0.89 -3.57
CA SER A 119 -21.20 0.10 -4.53
C SER A 119 -21.71 -1.20 -3.92
N GLY A 120 -20.85 -1.93 -3.20
CA GLY A 120 -21.21 -3.16 -2.49
C GLY A 120 -22.27 -2.93 -1.39
N ILE A 121 -22.10 -1.91 -0.55
CA ILE A 121 -23.10 -1.56 0.47
C ILE A 121 -24.43 -1.15 -0.18
N ASN A 122 -24.41 -0.32 -1.22
CA ASN A 122 -25.63 0.12 -1.92
C ASN A 122 -26.38 -1.05 -2.56
N LYS A 123 -25.67 -2.06 -3.09
CA LYS A 123 -26.27 -3.32 -3.56
C LYS A 123 -26.93 -4.10 -2.42
N LEU A 124 -26.26 -4.29 -1.29
CA LEU A 124 -26.87 -4.93 -0.11
C LEU A 124 -28.13 -4.21 0.39
N MET A 125 -28.14 -2.87 0.32
CA MET A 125 -29.31 -2.05 0.68
C MET A 125 -30.46 -2.23 -0.31
N ALA A 126 -30.18 -2.19 -1.62
CA ALA A 126 -31.18 -2.40 -2.68
C ALA A 126 -31.78 -3.82 -2.63
N GLU A 127 -30.95 -4.82 -2.31
CA GLU A 127 -31.33 -6.22 -2.11
C GLU A 127 -32.07 -6.46 -0.77
N LYS A 128 -32.11 -5.47 0.13
CA LYS A 128 -32.61 -5.57 1.52
C LYS A 128 -31.88 -6.64 2.36
N ALA A 129 -30.64 -6.92 2.00
CA ALA A 129 -29.78 -7.91 2.66
C ALA A 129 -29.06 -7.34 3.90
N ALA A 130 -29.01 -6.02 4.04
CA ALA A 130 -28.46 -5.30 5.19
C ALA A 130 -29.30 -4.04 5.51
N HIS A 131 -29.06 -3.44 6.68
CA HIS A 131 -29.49 -2.08 7.00
C HIS A 131 -28.31 -1.10 6.88
N ALA A 132 -28.58 0.19 6.60
CA ALA A 132 -27.51 1.16 6.32
C ALA A 132 -26.56 1.35 7.53
N THR A 133 -27.09 1.23 8.75
CA THR A 133 -26.30 1.26 10.00
C THR A 133 -25.35 0.08 10.16
N HIS A 134 -25.46 -0.98 9.33
CA HIS A 134 -24.57 -2.14 9.35
C HIS A 134 -23.33 -1.96 8.46
N ALA A 135 -23.24 -0.88 7.66
CA ALA A 135 -22.18 -0.70 6.67
C ALA A 135 -20.77 -0.84 7.25
N ARG A 136 -20.52 -0.25 8.44
CA ARG A 136 -19.24 -0.41 9.15
C ARG A 136 -18.96 -1.87 9.54
N ALA A 137 -19.95 -2.55 10.12
CA ALA A 137 -19.85 -3.95 10.55
C ALA A 137 -19.49 -4.88 9.39
N ILE A 138 -20.11 -4.65 8.24
CA ILE A 138 -19.84 -5.38 7.01
C ILE A 138 -18.42 -5.07 6.53
N ALA A 139 -18.02 -3.79 6.45
CA ALA A 139 -16.71 -3.38 5.96
C ALA A 139 -15.55 -3.98 6.76
N GLU A 140 -15.56 -3.93 8.10
CA GLU A 140 -14.46 -4.52 8.87
C GLU A 140 -14.51 -6.06 8.90
N ALA A 141 -15.68 -6.70 8.72
CA ALA A 141 -15.76 -8.15 8.51
C ALA A 141 -15.04 -8.57 7.22
N TYR A 142 -15.24 -7.83 6.13
CA TYR A 142 -14.48 -8.03 4.88
C TYR A 142 -13.00 -7.70 5.02
N ALA A 143 -12.63 -6.63 5.74
CA ALA A 143 -11.22 -6.33 6.05
C ALA A 143 -10.56 -7.47 6.85
N ALA A 144 -11.24 -8.01 7.87
CA ALA A 144 -10.76 -9.13 8.66
C ALA A 144 -10.64 -10.42 7.83
N GLN A 145 -11.52 -10.65 6.86
CA GLN A 145 -11.43 -11.79 5.95
C GLN A 145 -10.27 -11.64 4.95
N VAL A 146 -10.19 -10.52 4.24
CA VAL A 146 -9.09 -10.22 3.32
C VAL A 146 -7.74 -10.28 4.01
N ASN A 147 -7.61 -9.75 5.23
CA ASN A 147 -6.38 -9.83 6.03
C ASN A 147 -5.95 -11.27 6.33
N LYS A 148 -6.87 -12.24 6.40
CA LYS A 148 -6.54 -13.68 6.50
C LYS A 148 -6.10 -14.22 5.14
N ASP A 149 -6.88 -13.93 4.10
CA ASP A 149 -6.64 -14.46 2.74
C ASP A 149 -5.31 -13.99 2.16
N VAL A 150 -4.93 -12.71 2.37
CA VAL A 150 -3.63 -12.17 1.95
C VAL A 150 -2.49 -12.86 2.70
N LYS A 151 -2.61 -13.05 4.03
CA LYS A 151 -1.59 -13.75 4.83
C LYS A 151 -1.46 -15.24 4.48
N ALA A 152 -2.55 -15.87 4.05
CA ALA A 152 -2.58 -17.25 3.59
C ALA A 152 -2.19 -17.40 2.10
N ASN A 153 -2.05 -16.29 1.36
CA ASN A 153 -1.92 -16.26 -0.10
C ASN A 153 -3.08 -17.00 -0.83
N THR A 154 -4.29 -16.89 -0.29
CA THR A 154 -5.55 -17.48 -0.79
C THR A 154 -6.56 -16.41 -1.21
N THR A 155 -6.09 -15.28 -1.72
CA THR A 155 -6.96 -14.17 -2.14
C THR A 155 -7.93 -14.62 -3.25
N ARG A 156 -9.23 -14.44 -3.01
CA ARG A 156 -10.29 -14.92 -3.90
C ARG A 156 -10.36 -14.17 -5.23
N LEU A 157 -9.90 -12.92 -5.24
CA LEU A 157 -9.80 -12.03 -6.40
C LEU A 157 -8.41 -11.37 -6.38
N THR A 158 -7.87 -11.05 -7.55
CA THR A 158 -6.59 -10.32 -7.66
C THR A 158 -6.80 -8.82 -7.48
N ILE A 159 -5.75 -8.11 -7.06
CA ILE A 159 -5.78 -6.65 -6.92
C ILE A 159 -6.11 -5.95 -8.25
N ASP A 160 -5.65 -6.48 -9.39
CA ASP A 160 -5.97 -5.95 -10.72
C ASP A 160 -7.44 -6.13 -11.09
N ALA A 161 -8.03 -7.30 -10.80
CA ALA A 161 -9.45 -7.54 -11.00
C ALA A 161 -10.30 -6.59 -10.14
N CYS A 162 -9.88 -6.35 -8.90
CA CYS A 162 -10.54 -5.40 -8.00
C CYS A 162 -10.39 -3.94 -8.45
N ASN A 163 -9.22 -3.54 -8.94
CA ASN A 163 -9.00 -2.22 -9.54
C ASN A 163 -9.85 -2.03 -10.80
N ALA A 164 -10.02 -3.06 -11.63
CA ALA A 164 -10.90 -3.00 -12.80
C ALA A 164 -12.38 -2.88 -12.40
N ARG A 165 -12.83 -3.69 -11.42
CA ARG A 165 -14.18 -3.63 -10.85
C ARG A 165 -14.50 -2.24 -10.27
N ALA A 166 -13.59 -1.66 -9.48
CA ALA A 166 -13.75 -0.33 -8.91
C ALA A 166 -13.87 0.79 -9.96
N ARG A 167 -13.12 0.70 -11.07
CA ARG A 167 -13.21 1.66 -12.20
C ARG A 167 -14.50 1.52 -13.02
N ALA A 168 -15.18 0.37 -12.95
CA ALA A 168 -16.43 0.11 -13.66
C ALA A 168 -17.67 0.56 -12.88
N VAL A 169 -17.54 0.96 -11.61
CA VAL A 169 -18.64 1.52 -10.82
C VAL A 169 -19.05 2.88 -11.40
N PRO A 170 -20.31 3.10 -11.78
CA PRO A 170 -20.79 4.40 -12.22
C PRO A 170 -20.76 5.40 -11.06
N VAL A 171 -19.93 6.45 -11.18
CA VAL A 171 -19.92 7.57 -10.23
C VAL A 171 -20.98 8.57 -10.67
N THR A 172 -22.08 8.65 -9.94
CA THR A 172 -23.10 9.70 -10.12
C THR A 172 -22.65 10.97 -9.41
N HIS A 173 -22.56 12.07 -10.17
CA HIS A 173 -22.27 13.42 -9.67
C HIS A 173 -23.55 14.16 -9.26
#